data_AF-A0A6P0TK97-F1
#
_entry.id   AF-A0A6P0TK97-F1
#
_cell.length_a   1.000
_cell.length_b   1.000
_cell.length_c   1.000
_cell.angle_alpha   90.00
_cell.angle_beta   90.00
_cell.angle_gamma   90.00
#
_symmetry.space_group_name_H-M   'P 1'
#
loop_
_entity.id
_entity.type
_entity.pdbx_description
1 polymer ?
#
loop_
_entity_poly.entity_id
_entity_poly.type
_entity_poly.pdbx_seq_one_letter_code
_entity_poly.pdbx_strand_id
1 'polypeptide(L)' 'IQVAQARGVVMLVLAQHQLPYMEFTPAQVKQALTGYGNADKYAVQQAVAQELGLDNIPRPDDAADGLAIALAAWFQK' A
#
# COMPACT_ATOMS: atom_id res chain seq x y z
N ILE A 1 -3.53 -15.59 -13.55
CA ILE A 1 -3.19 -14.90 -14.83
C ILE A 1 -3.66 -13.44 -14.81
N GLN A 2 -4.92 -13.16 -14.43
CA GLN A 2 -5.50 -11.80 -14.47
C GLN A 2 -4.68 -10.73 -13.72
N VAL A 3 -4.22 -11.02 -12.49
CA VAL A 3 -3.38 -10.08 -11.71
C VAL A 3 -2.03 -9.79 -12.39
N ALA A 4 -1.40 -10.81 -12.96
CA ALA A 4 -0.12 -10.64 -13.67
C ALA A 4 -0.29 -9.81 -14.95
N GLN A 5 -1.42 -9.98 -15.66
CA GLN A 5 -1.77 -9.17 -16.82
C GLN A 5 -1.99 -7.70 -16.44
N ALA A 6 -2.78 -7.44 -15.39
CA ALA A 6 -3.02 -6.08 -14.89
C ALA A 6 -1.70 -5.40 -14.46
N ARG A 7 -0.84 -6.10 -13.70
CA ARG A 7 0.47 -5.58 -13.30
C ARG A 7 1.35 -5.25 -14.52
N GLY A 8 1.35 -6.09 -15.55
CA GLY A 8 2.10 -5.82 -16.78
C GLY A 8 1.68 -4.52 -17.47
N VAL A 9 0.36 -4.25 -17.55
CA VAL A 9 -0.16 -2.99 -18.10
C VAL A 9 0.26 -1.80 -17.25
N VAL A 10 0.16 -1.89 -15.91
CA VAL A 10 0.57 -0.81 -15.01
C VAL A 10 2.07 -0.50 -15.15
N MET A 11 2.93 -1.51 -15.19
CA MET A 11 4.37 -1.32 -15.35
C MET A 11 4.72 -0.70 -16.72
N LEU A 12 4.03 -1.10 -17.78
CA LEU A 12 4.22 -0.50 -19.11
C LEU A 12 3.87 0.99 -19.11
N VAL A 13 2.73 1.36 -18.52
CA VAL A 13 2.29 2.76 -18.44
C VAL A 13 3.27 3.60 -17.62
N LEU A 14 3.73 3.09 -16.48
CA LEU A 14 4.74 3.78 -15.66
C LEU A 14 6.04 4.00 -16.44
N ALA A 15 6.50 3.00 -17.19
CA ALA A 15 7.69 3.11 -18.03
C ALA A 15 7.51 4.12 -19.18
N GLN A 16 6.36 4.13 -19.85
CA GLN A 16 6.03 5.09 -20.91
C GLN A 16 6.06 6.54 -20.42
N HIS A 17 5.62 6.77 -19.16
CA HIS A 17 5.64 8.08 -18.51
C HIS A 17 6.92 8.38 -17.71
N GLN A 18 7.93 7.49 -17.74
CA GLN A 18 9.19 7.63 -17.00
C GLN A 18 8.97 7.86 -15.49
N LEU A 19 7.91 7.27 -14.94
CA LEU A 19 7.58 7.37 -13.52
C LEU A 19 8.30 6.24 -12.76
N PRO A 20 9.11 6.57 -11.73
CA PRO A 20 9.69 5.56 -10.87
C PRO A 20 8.58 4.85 -10.08
N TYR A 21 8.77 3.57 -9.82
CA TYR A 21 7.90 2.79 -8.95
C TYR A 21 8.71 2.08 -7.88
N MET A 22 8.05 1.75 -6.78
CA MET A 22 8.62 0.97 -5.69
C MET A 22 7.76 -0.25 -5.44
N GLU A 23 8.39 -1.36 -5.07
CA GLU A 23 7.70 -2.61 -4.75
C GLU A 23 7.87 -2.94 -3.28
N PHE A 24 6.76 -3.32 -2.65
CA PHE A 24 6.74 -3.71 -1.24
C PHE A 24 6.19 -5.11 -1.10
N THR A 25 6.87 -5.91 -0.30
CA THR A 25 6.31 -7.14 0.24
C THR A 25 5.25 -6.81 1.31
N PRO A 26 4.28 -7.69 1.56
CA PRO A 26 3.29 -7.48 2.61
C PRO A 26 3.91 -7.21 3.98
N ALA A 27 5.04 -7.86 4.30
CA ALA A 27 5.78 -7.65 5.54
C ALA A 27 6.41 -6.25 5.61
N GLN A 28 6.93 -5.71 4.50
CA GLN A 28 7.45 -4.34 4.45
C GLN A 28 6.35 -3.31 4.68
N VAL A 29 5.16 -3.50 4.10
CA VAL A 29 4.02 -2.60 4.33
C VAL A 29 3.61 -2.60 5.81
N LYS A 30 3.49 -3.79 6.41
CA LYS A 30 3.20 -3.95 7.84
C LYS A 30 4.27 -3.29 8.71
N GLN A 31 5.54 -3.58 8.44
CA GLN A 31 6.66 -3.00 9.17
C GLN A 31 6.68 -1.46 9.09
N ALA A 32 6.39 -0.89 7.92
CA ALA A 32 6.40 0.55 7.71
C ALA A 32 5.27 1.27 8.47
N LEU A 33 4.07 0.67 8.54
CA LEU A 33 2.89 1.29 9.16
C LEU A 33 2.77 1.01 10.66
N THR A 34 3.11 -0.20 11.11
CA THR A 34 2.86 -0.63 12.50
C THR A 34 4.14 -0.87 13.28
N GLY A 35 5.32 -0.72 12.67
CA GLY A 35 6.62 -1.02 13.28
C GLY A 35 6.91 -2.52 13.47
N TYR A 36 5.98 -3.40 13.07
CA TYR A 36 6.10 -4.86 13.24
C TYR A 36 5.57 -5.61 12.01
N GLY A 37 6.47 -6.30 11.30
CA GLY A 37 6.17 -6.95 10.02
C GLY A 37 5.12 -8.07 10.07
N ASN A 38 4.80 -8.59 11.25
CA ASN A 38 3.77 -9.61 11.48
C ASN A 38 2.44 -9.04 11.97
N ALA A 39 2.22 -7.72 11.90
CA ALA A 39 0.96 -7.12 12.32
C ALA A 39 -0.24 -7.65 11.53
N ASP A 40 -1.39 -7.70 12.18
CA ASP A 40 -2.65 -8.12 11.59
C ASP A 40 -3.17 -7.11 10.57
N LYS A 41 -3.96 -7.57 9.59
CA LYS A 41 -4.53 -6.70 8.54
C LYS A 41 -5.34 -5.54 9.15
N TYR A 42 -6.08 -5.82 10.22
CA TYR A 42 -6.86 -4.81 10.94
C TYR A 42 -5.98 -3.74 11.60
N ALA A 43 -4.81 -4.12 12.13
CA ALA A 43 -3.88 -3.17 12.72
C ALA A 43 -3.30 -2.22 11.66
N VAL A 44 -3.00 -2.73 10.47
CA VAL A 44 -2.58 -1.91 9.32
C VAL A 44 -3.69 -0.93 8.91
N GLN A 45 -4.93 -1.41 8.82
CA GLN A 45 -6.08 -0.57 8.47
C GLN A 45 -6.33 0.54 9.50
N GLN A 46 -6.18 0.25 10.80
CA GLN A 46 -6.25 1.26 11.85
C GLN A 46 -5.11 2.26 11.77
N ALA A 47 -3.88 1.81 11.52
CA ALA A 47 -2.73 2.70 11.34
C ALA A 47 -2.97 3.66 10.17
N VAL A 48 -3.48 3.18 9.03
CA VAL A 48 -3.88 4.04 7.90
C VAL A 48 -4.89 5.10 8.30
N ALA A 49 -5.94 4.72 9.04
CA ALA A 49 -6.95 5.68 9.50
C ALA A 49 -6.34 6.73 10.46
N GLN A 50 -5.46 6.32 11.38
CA GLN A 50 -4.79 7.22 12.30
C GLN A 50 -3.84 8.20 11.59
N GLU A 51 -2.98 7.70 10.70
CA GLU A 51 -2.01 8.51 9.94
C GLU A 51 -2.70 9.54 9.03
N LEU A 52 -3.87 9.20 8.50
CA LEU A 52 -4.65 10.08 7.62
C LEU A 52 -5.71 10.90 8.37
N GLY A 53 -5.81 10.78 9.69
CA GLY A 53 -6.79 11.50 10.51
C GLY A 53 -8.24 11.17 10.15
N LEU A 54 -8.52 9.93 9.75
CA LEU A 54 -9.86 9.47 9.37
C LEU A 54 -10.63 8.97 10.59
N ASP A 55 -11.90 9.37 10.69
CA ASP A 55 -12.78 8.94 11.78
C ASP A 55 -13.08 7.43 11.77
N ASN A 56 -12.95 6.79 10.60
CA ASN A 56 -13.27 5.38 10.40
C ASN A 56 -12.25 4.72 9.47
N ILE A 57 -12.14 3.39 9.59
CA ILE A 57 -11.34 2.58 8.67
C ILE A 57 -11.88 2.74 7.23
N PRO A 58 -11.02 3.07 6.24
CA PRO A 58 -11.44 3.21 4.85
C PRO A 58 -12.13 1.95 4.34
N ARG A 59 -13.26 2.13 3.66
CA ARG A 59 -13.96 1.06 2.94
C ARG A 59 -14.09 1.43 1.46
N PRO A 60 -14.01 0.46 0.54
CA PRO A 60 -13.81 -0.99 0.76
C PRO A 60 -12.38 -1.33 1.20
N ASP A 61 -12.14 -2.57 1.63
CA ASP A 61 -10.82 -3.03 2.13
C ASP A 61 -9.69 -2.74 1.13
N ASP A 62 -9.96 -2.83 -0.17
CA ASP A 62 -9.00 -2.52 -1.23
C ASP A 62 -8.52 -1.06 -1.20
N ALA A 63 -9.38 -0.12 -0.77
CA ALA A 63 -9.01 1.28 -0.61
C ALA A 63 -8.03 1.46 0.56
N ALA A 64 -8.27 0.76 1.68
CA ALA A 64 -7.35 0.78 2.81
C ALA A 64 -5.98 0.15 2.45
N ASP A 65 -5.98 -0.95 1.68
CA ASP A 65 -4.75 -1.59 1.21
C ASP A 65 -3.97 -0.68 0.24
N GLY A 66 -4.66 0.06 -0.64
CA GLY A 66 -4.04 1.05 -1.52
C GLY A 66 -3.41 2.22 -0.76
N LEU A 67 -4.11 2.77 0.24
CA LEU A 67 -3.58 3.82 1.11
C LEU A 67 -2.40 3.33 1.96
N ALA A 68 -2.44 2.08 2.42
CA ALA A 68 -1.33 1.46 3.15
C ALA A 68 -0.05 1.42 2.30
N ILE A 69 -0.14 1.00 1.04
CA ILE A 69 1.01 0.98 0.12
C ILE A 69 1.53 2.39 -0.14
N ALA A 70 0.62 3.36 -0.32
CA ALA A 70 1.00 4.76 -0.54
C ALA A 70 1.75 5.36 0.67
N LEU A 71 1.27 5.12 1.89
CA LEU A 71 1.93 5.54 3.12
C LEU A 71 3.27 4.83 3.33
N ALA A 72 3.34 3.52 3.08
CA ALA A 72 4.60 2.77 3.15
C ALA A 72 5.66 3.33 2.18
N ALA A 73 5.25 3.74 0.98
CA ALA A 73 6.12 4.41 0.02
C ALA A 73 6.51 5.81 0.47
N TRP A 74 5.59 6.56 1.08
CA TRP A 74 5.86 7.88 1.62
C TRP A 74 6.90 7.85 2.75
N PHE A 75 6.84 6.85 3.65
CA PHE A 75 7.80 6.72 4.75
C PHE A 75 9.21 6.27 4.33
N GLN A 76 9.36 5.71 3.13
CA GLN A 76 10.66 5.25 2.60
C GLN A 76 11.28 6.23 1.60
N LYS A 77 10.65 7.39 1.40
CA LYS A 77 11.10 8.45 0.50
C LYS A 77 11.84 9.55 1.26
#